data_AF-A0A483V0L9-F1
#
_entry.id   AF-A0A483V0L9-F1
#
_cell.length_a   1.000
_cell.length_b   1.000
_cell.length_c   1.000
_cell.angle_alpha   90.00
_cell.angle_beta   90.00
_cell.angle_gamma   90.00
#
_symmetry.space_group_name_H-M   'P 1'
#
loop_
_entity.id
_entity.type
_entity.pdbx_description
1 polymer ?
#
loop_
_entity_poly.entity_id
_entity_poly.type
_entity_poly.pdbx_seq_one_letter_code
_entity_poly.pdbx_strand_id
1 'polypeptide(L)' 'MSSSLKYLLLVAPAALMIAILFLYPLGFSLVSAFTAPGQPFTLDHFRKVYALYASDVLFSLLIVLISVSLLA' A
#
# COMPACT_ATOMS: atom_id res chain seq x y z
N MET A 1 4.04 36.26 -13.00
CA MET A 1 3.85 34.96 -12.35
C MET A 1 4.85 33.97 -12.93
N SER A 2 5.75 33.40 -12.12
CA SER A 2 6.77 32.44 -12.59
C SER A 2 6.12 31.23 -13.28
N SER A 3 6.70 30.74 -14.37
CA SER A 3 6.16 29.62 -15.17
C SER A 3 5.93 28.37 -14.30
N SER A 4 6.84 28.11 -13.36
CA SER A 4 6.76 26.98 -12.43
C SER A 4 5.53 27.01 -11.53
N LEU A 5 5.09 28.21 -11.11
CA LEU A 5 3.89 28.33 -10.26
C LEU A 5 2.61 27.97 -11.04
N LYS A 6 2.57 28.24 -12.35
CA LYS A 6 1.43 27.87 -13.20
C LYS A 6 1.33 26.36 -13.36
N TYR A 7 2.45 25.67 -13.59
CA TYR A 7 2.47 24.21 -13.67
C TYR A 7 2.12 23.54 -12.34
N LEU A 8 2.58 24.10 -11.22
CA LEU A 8 2.21 23.60 -9.91
C LEU A 8 0.71 23.75 -9.65
N LEU A 9 0.11 24.92 -9.94
CA LEU A 9 -1.34 25.12 -9.79
C LEU A 9 -2.17 24.16 -10.67
N LEU A 10 -1.65 23.80 -11.85
CA LEU A 10 -2.32 22.85 -12.74
C LEU A 10 -2.34 21.43 -12.17
N VAL A 11 -1.25 20.98 -11.56
CA VAL A 11 -1.11 19.61 -11.04
C VAL A 11 -1.56 19.48 -9.58
N ALA A 12 -1.50 20.57 -8.81
CA ALA A 12 -1.84 20.62 -7.38
C ALA A 12 -3.18 19.97 -7.01
N PRO A 13 -4.32 20.23 -7.69
CA PRO A 13 -5.59 19.62 -7.31
C PRO A 13 -5.58 18.09 -7.47
N ALA A 14 -4.96 17.57 -8.55
CA ALA A 14 -4.82 16.13 -8.73
C ALA A 14 -3.87 15.51 -7.69
N ALA A 15 -2.73 16.16 -7.44
CA ALA A 15 -1.78 15.72 -6.42
C ALA A 15 -2.39 15.74 -5.00
N LEU A 16 -3.20 16.74 -4.68
CA LEU A 16 -3.92 16.85 -3.41
C LEU A 16 -4.94 15.72 -3.27
N MET A 17 -5.70 15.40 -4.32
CA MET A 17 -6.61 14.26 -4.32
C MET A 17 -5.87 12.94 -4.08
N ILE A 18 -4.72 12.73 -4.72
CA ILE A 18 -3.87 11.55 -4.49
C ILE A 18 -3.39 11.50 -3.03
N ALA A 19 -2.91 12.63 -2.51
CA ALA A 19 -2.39 12.71 -1.16
C ALA A 19 -3.47 12.37 -0.11
N ILE A 20 -4.68 12.91 -0.27
CA ILE A 20 -5.78 12.69 0.69
C ILE A 20 -6.40 11.31 0.53
N LEU A 21 -6.70 10.88 -0.70
CA LEU A 21 -7.50 9.69 -0.94
C LEU A 21 -6.68 8.41 -1.06
N PHE A 22 -5.38 8.50 -1.27
CA PHE A 22 -4.50 7.33 -1.41
C PHE A 22 -3.36 7.38 -0.39
N LEU A 23 -2.59 8.46 -0.34
CA LEU A 23 -1.38 8.50 0.50
C LEU A 23 -1.71 8.48 1.99
N TYR A 24 -2.72 9.24 2.43
CA TYR A 24 -3.18 9.21 3.81
C TYR A 24 -3.69 7.83 4.24
N PRO A 25 -4.69 7.20 3.57
CA PRO A 25 -5.15 5.87 3.97
C PRO A 25 -4.07 4.80 3.85
N LEU A 26 -3.15 4.91 2.88
CA LEU A 26 -2.00 4.01 2.77
C LEU A 26 -1.05 4.15 3.96
N GLY A 27 -0.68 5.38 4.32
CA GLY A 27 0.18 5.65 5.48
C GLY A 27 -0.48 5.19 6.78
N PHE A 28 -1.77 5.48 6.95
CA PHE A 28 -2.57 4.99 8.06
C PHE A 28 -2.57 3.45 8.11
N SER A 29 -2.78 2.78 6.97
CA SER A 29 -2.75 1.32 6.87
C SER A 29 -1.39 0.76 7.29
N LEU A 30 -0.29 1.34 6.81
CA LEU A 30 1.07 0.92 7.16
C LEU A 30 1.35 1.07 8.66
N VAL A 31 0.99 2.22 9.26
CA VAL A 31 1.15 2.42 10.70
C VAL A 31 0.27 1.45 11.49
N SER A 32 -1.00 1.33 11.10
CA SER A 32 -1.97 0.45 11.77
C SER A 32 -1.58 -1.03 11.72
N ALA A 33 -0.80 -1.45 10.72
CA ALA A 33 -0.28 -2.82 10.66
C ALA A 33 0.59 -3.15 11.89
N PHE A 34 1.28 -2.15 12.44
CA PHE A 34 2.17 -2.29 13.59
C PHE A 34 1.59 -1.76 14.91
N THR A 35 0.41 -1.15 14.93
CA THR A 35 -0.19 -0.58 16.15
C THR A 35 -1.51 -1.26 16.48
N ALA A 36 -1.77 -1.51 17.76
CA ALA A 36 -3.07 -2.00 18.24
C ALA A 36 -3.51 -1.24 19.49
N PRO A 37 -4.79 -1.30 19.90
CA PRO A 37 -5.25 -0.66 21.12
C PRO A 37 -4.42 -1.10 22.34
N GLY A 38 -3.79 -0.14 23.03
CA GLY A 38 -2.91 -0.43 24.17
C GLY A 38 -1.53 -0.99 23.81
N GLN A 39 -1.21 -1.18 22.53
CA GLN A 39 0.09 -1.66 22.05
C GLN A 39 0.65 -0.70 20.98
N PRO A 40 1.59 0.19 21.34
CA PRO A 40 2.18 1.14 20.41
C PRO A 40 3.04 0.47 19.33
N PHE A 41 3.44 -0.79 19.52
CA PHE A 41 4.09 -1.62 18.51
C PHE A 41 3.72 -3.09 18.70
N THR A 42 3.31 -3.78 17.64
CA THR A 42 2.94 -5.20 17.62
C THR A 42 3.18 -5.84 16.25
N LEU A 43 3.37 -7.15 16.23
CA LEU A 43 3.44 -7.98 15.02
C LEU A 43 2.30 -9.02 14.96
N ASP A 44 1.31 -8.91 15.85
CA ASP A 44 0.25 -9.90 15.96
C ASP A 44 -0.63 -9.95 14.71
N HIS A 45 -0.86 -8.80 14.06
CA HIS A 45 -1.55 -8.75 12.77
C HIS A 45 -0.80 -9.57 11.70
N PHE A 46 0.53 -9.47 11.63
CA PHE A 46 1.35 -10.24 10.69
C PHE A 46 1.31 -11.74 10.99
N ARG A 47 1.42 -12.12 12.27
CA ARG A 47 1.26 -13.53 12.69
C ARG A 47 -0.10 -14.08 12.29
N LYS A 48 -1.16 -13.30 12.48
CA LYS A 48 -2.53 -13.68 12.14
C LYS A 48 -2.70 -13.85 10.63
N VAL A 49 -2.20 -12.90 9.83
CA VAL A 49 -2.25 -12.99 8.36
C VAL A 49 -1.47 -14.19 7.85
N TYR A 50 -0.27 -14.42 8.39
CA TYR A 50 0.52 -15.61 8.02
C TYR A 50 -0.24 -16.91 8.36
N ALA A 51 -0.78 -17.02 9.57
CA ALA A 51 -1.51 -18.21 9.99
C ALA A 51 -2.78 -18.48 9.18
N LEU A 52 -3.44 -17.44 8.66
CA LEU A 52 -4.70 -17.57 7.91
C LEU A 52 -4.53 -17.64 6.39
N TYR A 53 -3.54 -16.94 5.83
CA TYR A 53 -3.48 -16.66 4.39
C TYR A 53 -2.15 -17.02 3.73
N ALA A 54 -1.18 -17.61 4.45
CA ALA A 54 0.13 -17.94 3.84
C ALA A 54 -0.01 -18.87 2.62
N SER A 55 -0.90 -19.85 2.68
CA SER A 55 -1.14 -20.78 1.57
C SER A 55 -1.73 -20.07 0.35
N ASP A 56 -2.68 -19.16 0.54
CA ASP A 56 -3.32 -18.41 -0.55
C ASP A 56 -2.33 -17.45 -1.24
N VAL A 57 -1.46 -16.82 -0.44
CA VAL A 57 -0.37 -15.97 -0.93
C VAL A 57 0.62 -16.79 -1.75
N LEU A 58 1.05 -17.95 -1.25
CA LEU A 58 1.98 -18.84 -1.96
C LEU A 58 1.37 -19.33 -3.27
N PHE A 59 0.12 -19.77 -3.25
CA PHE A 59 -0.59 -20.22 -4.44
C PHE A 59 -0.67 -19.12 -5.51
N SER A 60 -1.05 -17.90 -5.09
CA SER A 60 -1.11 -16.74 -5.99
C SER A 60 0.25 -16.41 -6.59
N LEU A 61 1.31 -16.44 -5.79
CA LEU A 61 2.68 -16.22 -6.24
C LEU A 61 3.10 -17.25 -7.30
N LEU A 62 2.84 -18.54 -7.04
CA LEU A 62 3.18 -19.62 -7.97
C LEU A 62 2.47 -19.45 -9.31
N ILE A 63 1.18 -19.15 -9.32
CA ILE A 63 0.44 -18.94 -10.57
C ILE A 63 1.01 -17.76 -11.35
N VAL A 64 1.23 -16.61 -10.70
CA VAL A 64 1.77 -15.42 -11.36
C VAL A 64 3.14 -15.72 -11.98
N LEU A 65 4.03 -16.39 -11.24
CA LEU A 65 5.37 -16.72 -11.73
C LEU A 65 5.33 -17.71 -12.90
N ILE A 66 4.49 -18.74 -12.83
CA ILE A 66 4.30 -19.70 -13.93
C ILE A 66 3.74 -18.98 -15.15
N SER A 67 2.71 -18.14 -14.99
CA SER A 67 2.11 -17.38 -16.09
C SER A 67 3.13 -16.46 -16.76
N VAL A 68 3.92 -15.72 -15.99
CA VAL A 68 4.99 -14.86 -16.53
C VAL A 68 6.04 -15.70 -17.27
N SER A 69 6.44 -16.84 -16.71
CA SER A 69 7.45 -17.71 -17.31
C SER A 69 7.01 -18.36 -18.63
N LEU A 70 5.71 -18.62 -18.79
CA LEU A 70 5.14 -19.18 -20.03
C LEU A 70 4.95 -18.13 -21.13
N LEU A 71 4.82 -16.84 -20.77
CA LEU A 71 4.59 -15.73 -21.70
C LEU A 71 5.87 -15.02 -22.14
N ALA A 72 6.94 -15.10 -21.35
CA ALA A 72 8.24 -14.49 -21.63
C ALA A 72 9.04 -15.28 -22.67
#